data_AF-A0A0G4IVW0-F1
#
_entry.id   AF-A0A0G4IVW0-F1
#
_cell.length_a   1.000
_cell.length_b   1.000
_cell.length_c   1.000
_cell.angle_alpha   90.00
_cell.angle_beta   90.00
_cell.angle_gamma   90.00
#
_symmetry.space_group_name_H-M   'P 1'
#
loop_
_entity.id
_entity.type
_entity.pdbx_description
1 polymer ?
#
loop_
_entity_poly.entity_id
_entity_poly.type
_entity_poly.pdbx_seq_one_letter_code
_entity_poly.pdbx_strand_id
1 'polypeptide(L)'
;MVISNAQDVDGTVPVDTQHDGNQDRFGIEQLFASVDESGDWYANWDGRRVVDKAFQEDPADSRCVSRGTGPFEIGNGELVMNGTAPRFYITAPSTGWMNTETTVYGMAEGWGPNNIASITIISRTRHNRFRADPCEARAYYARVFLDNGAVQIKKEFRHDSNGTIIYSSAIPAKRRFKTFDFRSRYFGLKFVVRTNQDGLSVNLRVYCDATDGANGGTWDLVLDYDDVDLAALSRTGCKYPDAVDPFANDDSPILRSGETSVIRSDDVYRLHVKRASVREINPVME
;
A
#
# COMPACT_ATOMS: atom_id res chain seq x y z
N MET A 1 -21.21 -7.46 35.39
CA MET A 1 -20.44 -6.21 35.33
C MET A 1 -19.11 -6.48 36.00
N VAL A 2 -18.10 -6.85 35.21
CA VAL A 2 -16.71 -6.97 35.65
C VAL A 2 -15.91 -6.28 34.59
N ILE A 3 -15.39 -5.10 34.95
CA ILE A 3 -14.48 -4.31 34.14
C ILE A 3 -13.09 -4.91 34.43
N SER A 4 -12.50 -5.60 33.46
CA SER A 4 -11.11 -6.04 33.55
C SER A 4 -10.21 -4.99 32.92
N ASN A 5 -9.27 -4.50 33.74
CA ASN A 5 -8.30 -3.45 33.48
C ASN A 5 -7.50 -3.65 32.18
N ALA A 6 -7.44 -2.59 31.37
CA ALA A 6 -6.37 -2.40 30.42
C ALA A 6 -5.07 -2.14 31.21
N GLN A 7 -4.07 -2.99 31.02
CA GLN A 7 -2.71 -2.67 31.45
C GLN A 7 -2.08 -1.78 30.38
N ASP A 8 -1.63 -0.61 30.84
CA ASP A 8 -0.69 0.26 30.14
C ASP A 8 0.58 -0.54 29.79
N VAL A 9 0.84 -0.68 28.48
CA VAL A 9 2.10 -1.23 27.97
C VAL A 9 2.92 -0.06 27.42
N ASP A 10 4.08 0.14 28.03
CA ASP A 10 5.08 1.14 27.71
C ASP A 10 5.41 1.17 26.20
N GLY A 11 5.44 2.37 25.64
CA GLY A 11 5.29 2.67 24.22
C GLY A 11 6.57 2.49 23.38
N THR A 12 7.28 1.38 23.53
CA THR A 12 8.36 1.02 22.62
C THR A 12 7.84 0.05 21.56
N VAL A 13 7.81 0.50 20.30
CA VAL A 13 7.63 -0.41 19.15
C VAL A 13 8.89 -1.29 19.10
N PRO A 14 8.77 -2.62 18.96
CA PRO A 14 9.94 -3.49 18.82
C PRO A 14 10.83 -2.97 17.67
N VAL A 15 12.13 -2.85 17.93
CA VAL A 15 13.12 -2.59 16.89
C VAL A 15 13.29 -3.90 16.12
N ASP A 16 12.85 -3.92 14.86
CA ASP A 16 13.11 -5.04 13.96
C ASP A 16 14.59 -5.02 13.57
N THR A 17 15.30 -6.11 13.85
CA THR A 17 16.74 -6.25 13.61
C THR A 17 17.07 -6.96 12.28
N GLN A 18 16.07 -7.34 11.48
CA GLN A 18 16.30 -7.92 10.15
C GLN A 18 16.11 -6.88 9.05
N HIS A 19 17.07 -5.97 8.94
CA HIS A 19 17.27 -5.18 7.71
C HIS A 19 18.45 -5.79 6.95
N ASP A 20 18.25 -6.18 5.69
CA ASP A 20 19.33 -6.76 4.89
C ASP A 20 20.40 -5.73 4.50
N GLY A 21 20.12 -4.43 4.67
CA GLY A 21 21.06 -3.32 4.43
C GLY A 21 21.42 -3.13 2.95
N ASN A 22 20.86 -3.92 2.04
CA ASN A 22 21.02 -3.78 0.61
C ASN A 22 20.21 -2.57 0.11
N GLN A 23 20.74 -1.88 -0.90
CA GLN A 23 20.03 -0.80 -1.57
C GLN A 23 19.50 -1.28 -2.92
N ASP A 24 18.30 -0.85 -3.28
CA ASP A 24 17.74 -1.08 -4.60
C ASP A 24 18.42 -0.21 -5.67
N ARG A 25 18.00 -0.34 -6.92
CA ARG A 25 18.57 0.41 -8.05
C ARG A 25 18.42 1.94 -7.95
N PHE A 26 17.57 2.43 -7.04
CA PHE A 26 17.39 3.85 -6.75
C PHE A 26 18.25 4.32 -5.57
N GLY A 27 19.04 3.43 -4.97
CA GLY A 27 19.81 3.70 -3.76
C GLY A 27 18.96 3.68 -2.49
N ILE A 28 17.76 3.08 -2.52
CA ILE A 28 16.85 3.02 -1.36
C ILE A 28 17.03 1.69 -0.63
N GLU A 29 17.12 1.73 0.70
CA GLU A 29 17.25 0.54 1.52
C GLU A 29 16.08 -0.44 1.30
N GLN A 30 16.44 -1.69 1.11
CA GLN A 30 15.56 -2.84 1.10
C GLN A 30 15.49 -3.36 2.55
N LEU A 31 14.31 -3.31 3.17
CA LEU A 31 14.16 -3.80 4.55
C LEU A 31 14.26 -5.32 4.57
N PHE A 32 13.66 -5.96 3.57
CA PHE A 32 13.71 -7.41 3.40
C PHE A 32 14.20 -7.82 2.00
N ALA A 33 14.87 -8.97 1.94
CA ALA A 33 15.39 -9.58 0.73
C ALA A 33 14.25 -9.99 -0.19
N SER A 34 14.46 -9.77 -1.48
CA SER A 34 13.58 -10.28 -2.50
C SER A 34 13.67 -11.81 -2.56
N VAL A 35 12.55 -12.49 -2.79
CA VAL A 35 12.51 -13.94 -3.05
C VAL A 35 13.08 -14.25 -4.44
N ASP A 36 12.72 -13.42 -5.42
CA ASP A 36 13.16 -13.51 -6.81
C ASP A 36 13.18 -12.11 -7.43
N GLU A 37 14.37 -11.56 -7.63
CA GLU A 37 14.57 -10.23 -8.22
C GLU A 37 13.98 -10.09 -9.62
N SER A 38 13.78 -11.19 -10.36
CA SER A 38 13.17 -11.15 -11.69
C SER A 38 11.65 -10.90 -11.65
N GLY A 39 11.01 -11.20 -10.51
CA GLY A 39 9.60 -10.93 -10.25
C GLY A 39 9.33 -9.51 -9.73
N ASP A 40 10.35 -8.86 -9.19
CA ASP A 40 10.27 -7.49 -8.68
C ASP A 40 9.87 -6.51 -9.78
N TRP A 41 9.22 -5.44 -9.37
CA TRP A 41 8.87 -4.31 -10.23
C TRP A 41 9.54 -3.05 -9.72
N TYR A 42 10.10 -2.28 -10.64
CA TYR A 42 10.73 -0.99 -10.36
C TYR A 42 10.31 0.04 -11.40
N ALA A 43 9.91 1.21 -10.95
CA ALA A 43 9.47 2.31 -11.80
C ALA A 43 10.48 2.68 -12.90
N ASN A 44 10.04 2.68 -14.16
CA ASN A 44 10.81 3.14 -15.31
C ASN A 44 10.20 4.43 -15.89
N TRP A 45 10.55 5.56 -15.29
CA TRP A 45 9.87 6.84 -15.53
C TRP A 45 10.76 7.93 -16.14
N ASP A 46 11.91 7.57 -16.72
CA ASP A 46 12.81 8.54 -17.35
C ASP A 46 12.24 9.09 -18.67
N GLY A 47 11.66 8.20 -19.49
CA GLY A 47 11.09 8.54 -20.79
C GLY A 47 9.75 9.26 -20.68
N ARG A 48 9.65 10.44 -21.32
CA ARG A 48 8.44 11.27 -21.30
C ARG A 48 7.26 10.60 -22.02
N ARG A 49 6.12 10.52 -21.34
CA ARG A 49 4.85 10.01 -21.88
C ARG A 49 3.65 10.45 -21.04
N VAL A 50 2.45 10.32 -21.60
CA VAL A 50 1.19 10.65 -20.92
C VAL A 50 0.24 9.47 -21.04
N VAL A 51 -0.41 9.12 -19.94
CA VAL A 51 -1.47 8.11 -19.88
C VAL A 51 -2.72 8.81 -19.34
N ASP A 52 -3.65 9.17 -20.24
CA ASP A 52 -4.76 10.09 -19.95
C ASP A 52 -6.15 9.43 -20.02
N LYS A 53 -6.22 8.17 -20.47
CA LYS A 53 -7.45 7.39 -20.50
C LYS A 53 -7.49 6.42 -19.35
N ALA A 54 -8.67 6.19 -18.78
CA ALA A 54 -8.89 5.07 -17.89
C ALA A 54 -8.71 3.76 -18.66
N PHE A 55 -8.15 2.76 -18.00
CA PHE A 55 -7.86 1.44 -18.57
C PHE A 55 -6.78 1.40 -19.65
N GLN A 56 -5.92 2.42 -19.69
CA GLN A 56 -4.82 2.50 -20.64
C GLN A 56 -3.55 1.88 -20.04
N GLU A 57 -2.94 0.96 -20.77
CA GLU A 57 -1.61 0.44 -20.44
C GLU A 57 -0.55 1.54 -20.61
N ASP A 58 0.46 1.54 -19.74
CA ASP A 58 1.64 2.37 -19.94
C ASP A 58 2.41 1.84 -21.17
N PRO A 59 2.62 2.66 -22.23
CA PRO A 59 3.27 2.19 -23.45
C PRO A 59 4.75 1.78 -23.26
N ALA A 60 5.38 2.11 -22.13
CA ALA A 60 6.75 1.70 -21.81
C ALA A 60 6.82 0.63 -20.71
N ASP A 61 5.69 0.23 -20.13
CA ASP A 61 5.63 -0.79 -19.09
C ASP A 61 4.29 -1.55 -19.12
N SER A 62 4.30 -2.73 -19.75
CA SER A 62 3.11 -3.55 -19.91
C SER A 62 2.55 -4.12 -18.61
N ARG A 63 3.27 -4.00 -17.48
CA ARG A 63 2.74 -4.37 -16.15
C ARG A 63 1.87 -3.27 -15.57
N CYS A 64 1.94 -2.06 -16.12
CA CYS A 64 1.32 -0.87 -15.56
C CYS A 64 0.09 -0.43 -16.34
N VAL A 65 -0.99 -0.19 -15.61
CA VAL A 65 -2.27 0.21 -16.22
C VAL A 65 -2.93 1.33 -15.42
N SER A 66 -3.41 2.36 -16.12
CA SER A 66 -4.19 3.41 -15.50
C SER A 66 -5.60 2.96 -15.17
N ARG A 67 -6.07 3.39 -14.01
CA ARG A 67 -7.44 3.19 -13.53
C ARG A 67 -7.88 4.44 -12.75
N GLY A 68 -9.18 4.54 -12.51
CA GLY A 68 -9.74 5.68 -11.81
C GLY A 68 -9.85 6.92 -12.69
N THR A 69 -9.81 8.10 -12.05
CA THR A 69 -10.08 9.38 -12.71
C THR A 69 -8.90 10.33 -12.52
N GLY A 70 -8.24 10.67 -13.62
CA GLY A 70 -7.10 11.59 -13.63
C GLY A 70 -5.98 11.14 -14.57
N PRO A 71 -5.30 12.05 -15.29
CA PRO A 71 -4.17 11.69 -16.13
C PRO A 71 -2.90 11.40 -15.32
N PHE A 72 -1.99 10.70 -15.99
CA PHE A 72 -0.60 10.52 -15.59
C PHE A 72 0.34 11.22 -16.56
N GLU A 73 1.23 12.03 -16.03
CA GLU A 73 2.40 12.55 -16.75
C GLU A 73 3.62 11.80 -16.23
N ILE A 74 4.34 11.12 -17.11
CA ILE A 74 5.53 10.35 -16.74
C ILE A 74 6.73 10.95 -17.46
N GLY A 75 7.85 11.10 -16.76
CA GLY A 75 9.11 11.61 -17.30
C GLY A 75 10.02 12.12 -16.19
N ASN A 76 11.30 12.33 -16.52
CA ASN A 76 12.30 12.87 -15.59
C ASN A 76 12.44 12.05 -14.28
N GLY A 77 12.17 10.75 -14.33
CA GLY A 77 12.24 9.86 -13.17
C GLY A 77 10.99 9.86 -12.29
N GLU A 78 9.91 10.53 -12.71
CA GLU A 78 8.70 10.72 -11.92
C GLU A 78 7.43 10.29 -12.66
N LEU A 79 6.44 9.84 -11.89
CA LEU A 79 5.04 9.75 -12.25
C LEU A 79 4.30 10.88 -11.54
N VAL A 80 3.65 11.76 -12.30
CA VAL A 80 2.76 12.79 -11.74
C VAL A 80 1.31 12.35 -11.93
N MET A 81 0.62 12.14 -10.82
CA MET A 81 -0.78 11.78 -10.77
C MET A 81 -1.60 13.04 -10.48
N ASN A 82 -2.56 13.37 -11.35
CA ASN A 82 -3.44 14.52 -11.15
C ASN A 82 -4.90 14.10 -11.31
N GLY A 83 -5.78 14.48 -10.38
CA GLY A 83 -7.21 14.17 -10.49
C GLY A 83 -7.83 13.73 -9.17
N THR A 84 -9.12 13.37 -9.22
CA THR A 84 -9.91 13.08 -8.01
C THR A 84 -9.67 11.69 -7.43
N ALA A 85 -9.31 10.70 -8.25
CA ALA A 85 -9.00 9.35 -7.77
C ALA A 85 -8.10 8.57 -8.76
N PRO A 86 -6.95 9.12 -9.20
CA PRO A 86 -6.05 8.41 -10.09
C PRO A 86 -5.43 7.17 -9.41
N ARG A 87 -5.30 6.06 -10.14
CA ARG A 87 -4.78 4.79 -9.63
C ARG A 87 -3.83 4.15 -10.64
N PHE A 88 -2.57 4.00 -10.26
CA PHE A 88 -1.54 3.37 -11.06
C PHE A 88 -1.41 1.91 -10.62
N TYR A 89 -1.97 1.00 -11.43
CA TYR A 89 -1.97 -0.43 -11.13
C TYR A 89 -0.67 -1.04 -11.63
N ILE A 90 -0.07 -1.91 -10.83
CA ILE A 90 1.15 -2.64 -11.13
C ILE A 90 0.83 -4.12 -11.02
N THR A 91 0.94 -4.83 -12.13
CA THR A 91 0.60 -6.26 -12.23
C THR A 91 1.76 -7.10 -11.73
N ALA A 92 1.47 -8.08 -10.87
CA ALA A 92 2.42 -9.06 -10.38
C ALA A 92 2.87 -10.03 -11.50
N PRO A 93 3.97 -10.78 -11.32
CA PRO A 93 4.25 -11.94 -12.16
C PRO A 93 3.11 -12.97 -12.10
N SER A 94 3.13 -13.99 -12.97
CA SER A 94 2.06 -14.99 -13.04
C SER A 94 1.79 -15.75 -11.73
N THR A 95 2.80 -15.85 -10.85
CA THR A 95 2.71 -16.44 -9.50
C THR A 95 1.99 -15.54 -8.48
N GLY A 96 1.79 -14.26 -8.81
CA GLY A 96 1.32 -13.24 -7.88
C GLY A 96 2.39 -12.82 -6.87
N TRP A 97 2.00 -11.91 -6.00
CA TRP A 97 2.78 -11.47 -4.86
C TRP A 97 2.11 -11.88 -3.55
N MET A 98 2.77 -12.71 -2.74
CA MET A 98 2.24 -13.18 -1.47
C MET A 98 2.69 -12.26 -0.34
N ASN A 99 3.99 -12.04 -0.23
CA ASN A 99 4.61 -11.20 0.77
C ASN A 99 5.29 -10.02 0.06
N THR A 100 4.83 -8.80 0.31
CA THR A 100 5.32 -7.63 -0.45
C THR A 100 6.05 -6.63 0.42
N GLU A 101 7.15 -6.08 -0.09
CA GLU A 101 7.58 -4.73 0.25
C GLU A 101 7.26 -3.80 -0.93
N THR A 102 6.40 -2.82 -0.71
CA THR A 102 6.11 -1.77 -1.70
C THR A 102 6.66 -0.44 -1.22
N THR A 103 7.46 0.23 -2.05
CA THR A 103 8.10 1.52 -1.75
C THR A 103 7.55 2.61 -2.67
N VAL A 104 7.25 3.79 -2.13
CA VAL A 104 6.99 5.01 -2.91
C VAL A 104 7.58 6.23 -2.21
N TYR A 105 8.07 7.21 -2.98
CA TYR A 105 8.33 8.56 -2.49
C TYR A 105 7.35 9.52 -3.12
N GLY A 106 6.57 10.23 -2.30
CA GLY A 106 5.52 11.14 -2.76
C GLY A 106 5.71 12.59 -2.31
N MET A 107 5.41 13.53 -3.20
CA MET A 107 5.33 14.98 -2.94
C MET A 107 4.11 15.52 -3.69
N ALA A 108 3.33 16.43 -3.11
CA ALA A 108 2.11 16.94 -3.73
C ALA A 108 2.10 18.46 -3.80
N GLU A 109 1.86 19.03 -4.98
CA GLU A 109 1.77 20.50 -5.13
C GLU A 109 0.57 21.09 -4.35
N GLY A 110 -0.51 20.33 -4.21
CA GLY A 110 -1.66 20.72 -3.39
C GLY A 110 -2.67 19.60 -3.22
N TRP A 111 -3.75 19.86 -2.48
CA TRP A 111 -4.83 18.91 -2.28
C TRP A 111 -6.14 19.60 -1.92
N GLY A 112 -7.25 18.89 -2.13
CA GLY A 112 -8.59 19.36 -1.80
C GLY A 112 -8.88 19.38 -0.29
N PRO A 113 -9.98 20.02 0.14
CA PRO A 113 -10.31 20.20 1.56
C PRO A 113 -10.90 18.94 2.24
N ASN A 114 -11.05 17.83 1.51
CA ASN A 114 -11.90 16.71 1.92
C ASN A 114 -11.25 15.73 2.94
N ASN A 115 -10.10 16.05 3.53
CA ASN A 115 -9.36 15.20 4.49
C ASN A 115 -9.12 13.74 4.04
N ILE A 116 -9.23 13.46 2.74
CA ILE A 116 -8.96 12.15 2.12
C ILE A 116 -7.68 12.14 1.28
N ALA A 117 -7.11 13.34 1.07
CA ALA A 117 -5.86 13.57 0.35
C ALA A 117 -4.72 12.77 0.96
N SER A 118 -4.22 11.78 0.21
CA SER A 118 -3.22 10.84 0.71
C SER A 118 -2.32 10.29 -0.39
N ILE A 119 -1.13 9.87 0.03
CA ILE A 119 -0.33 8.88 -0.70
C ILE A 119 -0.78 7.51 -0.18
N THR A 120 -1.28 6.67 -1.09
CA THR A 120 -1.84 5.37 -0.74
C THR A 120 -1.14 4.25 -1.51
N ILE A 121 -0.73 3.23 -0.78
CA ILE A 121 -0.30 1.94 -1.33
C ILE A 121 -1.41 0.92 -1.06
N ILE A 122 -1.77 0.15 -2.07
CA ILE A 122 -2.68 -0.99 -1.97
C ILE A 122 -1.92 -2.24 -2.37
N SER A 123 -1.90 -3.25 -1.52
CA SER A 123 -1.15 -4.49 -1.75
C SER A 123 -2.02 -5.72 -1.52
N ARG A 124 -1.54 -6.85 -2.05
CA ARG A 124 -2.16 -8.17 -1.93
C ARG A 124 -3.62 -8.21 -2.42
N THR A 125 -3.85 -7.71 -3.63
CA THR A 125 -5.20 -7.58 -4.18
C THR A 125 -5.34 -8.09 -5.61
N ARG A 126 -6.59 -8.47 -5.96
CA ARG A 126 -7.05 -8.71 -7.33
C ARG A 126 -8.06 -7.66 -7.76
N HIS A 127 -7.88 -6.42 -7.30
CA HIS A 127 -8.78 -5.31 -7.58
C HIS A 127 -8.96 -5.06 -9.08
N ASN A 128 -8.08 -5.53 -9.97
CA ASN A 128 -8.32 -5.54 -11.42
C ASN A 128 -9.57 -6.35 -11.85
N ARG A 129 -10.08 -7.25 -11.01
CA ARG A 129 -11.20 -8.18 -11.30
C ARG A 129 -12.53 -7.82 -10.64
N PHE A 130 -12.60 -6.71 -9.89
CA PHE A 130 -13.79 -6.37 -9.08
C PHE A 130 -15.11 -6.27 -9.85
N ARG A 131 -15.05 -5.96 -11.16
CA ARG A 131 -16.24 -5.88 -12.03
C ARG A 131 -16.84 -7.24 -12.33
N ALA A 132 -16.02 -8.30 -12.33
CA ALA A 132 -16.47 -9.68 -12.51
C ALA A 132 -16.91 -10.29 -11.18
N ASP A 133 -16.15 -10.02 -10.11
CA ASP A 133 -16.49 -10.41 -8.74
C ASP A 133 -16.12 -9.28 -7.77
N PRO A 134 -17.10 -8.58 -7.16
CA PRO A 134 -16.86 -7.53 -6.18
C PRO A 134 -15.96 -7.92 -5.01
N CYS A 135 -15.92 -9.21 -4.67
CA CYS A 135 -15.14 -9.76 -3.57
C CYS A 135 -13.63 -9.87 -3.91
N GLU A 136 -13.26 -9.77 -5.18
CA GLU A 136 -11.85 -9.77 -5.60
C GLU A 136 -11.13 -8.44 -5.34
N ALA A 137 -11.88 -7.38 -4.99
CA ALA A 137 -11.31 -6.09 -4.59
C ALA A 137 -10.63 -6.12 -3.21
N ARG A 138 -10.76 -7.22 -2.47
CA ARG A 138 -10.18 -7.37 -1.14
C ARG A 138 -8.68 -7.02 -1.17
N ALA A 139 -8.25 -6.18 -0.24
CA ALA A 139 -6.93 -5.59 -0.27
C ALA A 139 -6.51 -5.01 1.07
N TYR A 140 -5.20 -4.90 1.30
CA TYR A 140 -4.65 -4.07 2.36
C TYR A 140 -4.23 -2.71 1.82
N TYR A 141 -4.53 -1.66 2.58
CA TYR A 141 -4.16 -0.29 2.30
C TYR A 141 -3.19 0.20 3.36
N ALA A 142 -2.15 0.92 2.94
CA ALA A 142 -1.40 1.84 3.78
C ALA A 142 -1.56 3.26 3.24
N ARG A 143 -1.81 4.23 4.12
CA ARG A 143 -2.03 5.63 3.72
C ARG A 143 -1.26 6.57 4.62
N VAL A 144 -0.70 7.62 4.03
CA VAL A 144 -0.31 8.84 4.74
C VAL A 144 -1.15 10.00 4.22
N PHE A 145 -1.87 10.67 5.12
CA PHE A 145 -2.71 11.81 4.77
C PHE A 145 -1.88 13.10 4.71
N LEU A 146 -2.05 13.87 3.65
CA LEU A 146 -1.24 15.05 3.34
C LEU A 146 -1.61 16.27 4.22
N ASP A 147 -2.85 16.33 4.70
CA ASP A 147 -3.38 17.43 5.50
C ASP A 147 -2.85 17.44 6.94
N ASN A 148 -2.68 16.26 7.54
CA ASN A 148 -2.39 16.13 8.96
C ASN A 148 -1.28 15.11 9.28
N GLY A 149 -0.70 14.48 8.26
CA GLY A 149 0.39 13.51 8.39
C GLY A 149 0.00 12.23 9.14
N ALA A 150 -1.29 11.94 9.32
CA ALA A 150 -1.73 10.69 9.93
C ALA A 150 -1.40 9.53 9.00
N VAL A 151 -0.92 8.45 9.60
CA VAL A 151 -0.66 7.20 8.91
C VAL A 151 -1.66 6.16 9.39
N GLN A 152 -2.17 5.33 8.50
CA GLN A 152 -3.08 4.25 8.87
C GLN A 152 -3.00 3.06 7.91
N ILE A 153 -3.47 1.92 8.39
CA ILE A 153 -3.86 0.78 7.58
C ILE A 153 -5.38 0.66 7.51
N LYS A 154 -5.88 0.10 6.41
CA LYS A 154 -7.29 -0.30 6.25
C LYS A 154 -7.38 -1.58 5.41
N LYS A 155 -8.37 -2.42 5.66
CA LYS A 155 -8.70 -3.56 4.80
C LYS A 155 -9.94 -3.23 3.96
N GLU A 156 -9.86 -3.44 2.66
CA GLU A 156 -11.04 -3.49 1.78
C GLU A 156 -11.49 -4.94 1.67
N PHE A 157 -12.80 -5.14 1.61
CA PHE A 157 -13.42 -6.44 1.45
C PHE A 157 -14.14 -6.58 0.13
N ARG A 158 -14.86 -5.54 -0.28
CA ARG A 158 -15.76 -5.59 -1.43
C ARG A 158 -15.80 -4.26 -2.14
N HIS A 159 -15.82 -4.30 -3.47
CA HIS A 159 -16.06 -3.15 -4.33
C HIS A 159 -17.09 -3.49 -5.40
N ASP A 160 -18.26 -2.87 -5.32
CA ASP A 160 -19.33 -3.04 -6.28
C ASP A 160 -19.17 -2.13 -7.50
N SER A 161 -19.68 -2.57 -8.66
CA SER A 161 -19.63 -1.78 -9.89
C SER A 161 -20.38 -0.44 -9.82
N ASN A 162 -21.28 -0.29 -8.84
CA ASN A 162 -22.00 0.95 -8.55
C ASN A 162 -21.20 1.92 -7.64
N GLY A 163 -19.99 1.55 -7.23
CA GLY A 163 -19.12 2.35 -6.37
C GLY A 163 -19.32 2.13 -4.88
N THR A 164 -20.19 1.21 -4.45
CA THR A 164 -20.25 0.79 -3.04
C THR A 164 -18.98 0.04 -2.67
N ILE A 165 -18.33 0.46 -1.57
CA ILE A 165 -17.11 -0.18 -1.07
C ILE A 165 -17.28 -0.50 0.41
N ILE A 166 -16.90 -1.71 0.81
CA ILE A 166 -16.92 -2.15 2.21
C ILE A 166 -15.49 -2.29 2.70
N TYR A 167 -15.19 -1.62 3.80
CA TYR A 167 -13.89 -1.63 4.45
C TYR A 167 -14.00 -2.05 5.91
N SER A 168 -12.86 -2.34 6.52
CA SER A 168 -12.69 -2.34 7.98
C SER A 168 -12.70 -0.94 8.58
N SER A 169 -12.73 -0.88 9.92
CA SER A 169 -12.21 0.29 10.64
C SER A 169 -10.73 0.53 10.28
N ALA A 170 -10.29 1.78 10.30
CA ALA A 170 -8.89 2.10 10.10
C ALA A 170 -8.08 1.78 11.37
N ILE A 171 -6.86 1.27 11.19
CA ILE A 171 -5.88 1.09 12.25
C ILE A 171 -4.88 2.25 12.16
N PRO A 172 -4.93 3.25 13.06
CA PRO A 172 -4.06 4.40 12.99
C PRO A 172 -2.67 4.11 13.58
N ALA A 173 -1.64 4.69 12.97
CA ALA A 173 -0.33 4.81 13.60
C ALA A 173 -0.39 5.77 14.80
N LYS A 174 0.43 5.50 15.83
CA LYS A 174 0.57 6.42 16.97
C LYS A 174 1.28 7.72 16.55
N ARG A 175 2.31 7.60 15.71
CA ARG A 175 3.08 8.74 15.19
C ARG A 175 2.36 9.39 14.01
N ARG A 176 2.45 10.72 13.94
CA ARG A 176 1.98 11.53 12.81
C ARG A 176 3.07 12.47 12.34
N PHE A 177 3.04 12.82 11.06
CA PHE A 177 3.99 13.73 10.42
C PHE A 177 3.38 15.13 10.19
N LYS A 178 2.73 15.68 11.22
CA LYS A 178 1.96 16.94 11.16
C LYS A 178 2.75 18.14 10.63
N THR A 179 4.06 18.15 10.86
CA THR A 179 4.95 19.26 10.50
C THR A 179 5.77 18.99 9.25
N PHE A 180 5.58 17.84 8.59
CA PHE A 180 6.26 17.53 7.34
C PHE A 180 5.67 18.36 6.20
N ASP A 181 6.53 18.99 5.40
CA ASP A 181 6.09 19.77 4.24
C ASP A 181 5.94 18.88 3.01
N PHE A 182 4.75 18.30 2.84
CA PHE A 182 4.41 17.49 1.67
C PHE A 182 4.37 18.27 0.34
N ARG A 183 4.50 19.61 0.34
CA ARG A 183 4.50 20.42 -0.88
C ARG A 183 5.85 20.63 -1.51
N SER A 184 6.91 20.51 -0.73
CA SER A 184 8.27 20.79 -1.21
C SER A 184 9.23 19.63 -1.01
N ARG A 185 8.81 18.59 -0.27
CA ARG A 185 9.66 17.46 0.09
C ARG A 185 8.99 16.14 -0.22
N TYR A 186 9.80 15.21 -0.70
CA TYR A 186 9.40 13.83 -0.90
C TYR A 186 9.36 13.08 0.42
N PHE A 187 8.22 12.44 0.68
CA PHE A 187 7.99 11.57 1.82
C PHE A 187 8.03 10.12 1.36
N GLY A 188 8.91 9.32 1.96
CA GLY A 188 9.00 7.89 1.71
C GLY A 188 7.94 7.13 2.50
N LEU A 189 7.26 6.21 1.82
CA LEU A 189 6.31 5.27 2.41
C LEU A 189 6.67 3.86 1.93
N LYS A 190 6.95 2.96 2.87
CA LYS A 190 7.01 1.53 2.62
C LYS A 190 5.82 0.84 3.26
N PHE A 191 5.16 -0.04 2.50
CA PHE A 191 4.16 -0.94 3.03
C PHE A 191 4.62 -2.38 2.89
N VAL A 192 4.81 -3.03 4.03
CA VAL A 192 5.22 -4.42 4.14
C VAL A 192 4.02 -5.25 4.55
N VAL A 193 3.72 -6.27 3.75
CA VAL A 193 2.62 -7.22 3.98
C VAL A 193 3.23 -8.61 3.95
N ARG A 194 3.17 -9.35 5.06
CA ARG A 194 3.73 -10.70 5.15
C ARG A 194 2.78 -11.64 5.85
N THR A 195 2.63 -12.86 5.35
CA THR A 195 2.02 -13.94 6.12
C THR A 195 2.91 -14.25 7.31
N ASN A 196 2.30 -14.36 8.49
CA ASN A 196 2.97 -14.79 9.71
C ASN A 196 3.32 -16.28 9.63
N GLN A 197 4.24 -16.73 10.48
CA GLN A 197 4.72 -18.10 10.51
C GLN A 197 3.59 -19.13 10.73
N ASP A 198 2.51 -18.73 11.42
CA ASP A 198 1.33 -19.56 11.63
C ASP A 198 0.61 -19.93 10.32
N GLY A 199 0.80 -19.18 9.23
CA GLY A 199 0.06 -19.32 7.99
C GLY A 199 -1.42 -18.91 8.10
N LEU A 200 -1.83 -18.34 9.22
CA LEU A 200 -3.22 -18.02 9.57
C LEU A 200 -3.45 -16.52 9.70
N SER A 201 -2.40 -15.73 9.92
CA SER A 201 -2.47 -14.28 10.09
C SER A 201 -1.49 -13.53 9.17
N VAL A 202 -1.69 -12.23 9.04
CA VAL A 202 -0.89 -11.36 8.17
C VAL A 202 -0.33 -10.18 8.96
N ASN A 203 0.98 -10.06 9.00
CA ASN A 203 1.66 -8.89 9.54
C ASN A 203 1.68 -7.75 8.53
N LEU A 204 1.20 -6.58 8.97
CA LEU A 204 1.10 -5.36 8.19
C LEU A 204 1.96 -4.29 8.85
N ARG A 205 2.99 -3.84 8.15
CA ARG A 205 3.92 -2.83 8.66
C ARG A 205 4.03 -1.64 7.74
N VAL A 206 4.01 -0.45 8.33
CA VAL A 206 4.22 0.81 7.61
C VAL A 206 5.47 1.47 8.12
N TYR A 207 6.41 1.71 7.20
CA TYR A 207 7.62 2.47 7.47
C TYR A 207 7.57 3.80 6.73
N CYS A 208 8.09 4.84 7.36
CA CYS A 208 8.09 6.19 6.83
C CYS A 208 9.50 6.78 6.83
N ASP A 209 9.84 7.51 5.78
CA ASP A 209 11.11 8.21 5.63
C ASP A 209 10.88 9.69 5.30
N ALA A 210 11.41 10.57 6.15
CA ALA A 210 11.33 12.02 5.97
C ALA A 210 12.59 12.62 5.31
N THR A 211 13.56 11.80 4.91
CA THR A 211 14.88 12.22 4.42
C THR A 211 15.02 12.25 2.90
N ASP A 212 13.96 11.94 2.16
CA ASP A 212 13.99 11.77 0.69
C ASP A 212 15.04 10.73 0.25
N GLY A 213 15.15 9.62 0.99
CA GLY A 213 16.03 8.50 0.66
C GLY A 213 17.51 8.78 0.86
N ALA A 214 17.88 9.80 1.65
CA ALA A 214 19.27 10.09 1.93
C ALA A 214 19.96 8.86 2.55
N ASN A 215 21.04 8.39 1.93
CA ASN A 215 21.81 7.20 2.33
C ASN A 215 20.98 5.90 2.44
N GLY A 216 19.94 5.73 1.62
CA GLY A 216 19.02 4.59 1.73
C GLY A 216 17.67 4.95 2.37
N GLY A 217 17.59 6.12 3.00
CA GLY A 217 16.45 6.57 3.80
C GLY A 217 16.68 6.30 5.29
N THR A 218 15.86 6.93 6.13
CA THR A 218 15.78 6.61 7.57
C THR A 218 14.38 6.09 7.85
N TRP A 219 14.21 4.77 7.73
CA TRP A 219 12.91 4.11 7.76
C TRP A 219 12.41 3.91 9.19
N ASP A 220 11.54 4.81 9.63
CA ASP A 220 10.85 4.71 10.92
C ASP A 220 9.67 3.73 10.81
N LEU A 221 9.68 2.63 11.56
CA LEU A 221 8.49 1.79 11.75
C LEU A 221 7.44 2.56 12.56
N VAL A 222 6.33 2.92 11.92
CA VAL A 222 5.28 3.76 12.56
C VAL A 222 4.00 2.99 12.87
N LEU A 223 3.80 1.84 12.25
CA LEU A 223 2.65 0.97 12.47
C LEU A 223 3.09 -0.49 12.24
N ASP A 224 2.82 -1.34 13.22
CA ASP A 224 2.97 -2.80 13.15
C ASP A 224 1.66 -3.42 13.65
N TYR A 225 1.02 -4.26 12.82
CA TYR A 225 -0.30 -4.83 13.11
C TYR A 225 -0.46 -6.21 12.50
N ASP A 226 -0.84 -7.18 13.33
CA ASP A 226 -1.22 -8.52 12.87
C ASP A 226 -2.73 -8.59 12.61
N ASP A 227 -3.09 -8.73 11.33
CA ASP A 227 -4.46 -9.05 10.93
C ASP A 227 -4.73 -10.53 11.19
N VAL A 228 -5.42 -10.79 12.29
CA VAL A 228 -6.01 -12.10 12.63
C VAL A 228 -7.51 -12.09 12.32
N ASP A 229 -8.18 -10.98 12.62
CA ASP A 229 -9.64 -10.85 12.59
C ASP A 229 -10.12 -9.40 12.31
N LEU A 230 -9.35 -8.60 11.55
CA LEU A 230 -9.72 -7.20 11.27
C LEU A 230 -11.07 -7.15 10.52
N ALA A 231 -12.16 -6.86 11.22
CA ALA A 231 -13.52 -6.99 10.70
C ALA A 231 -13.98 -5.85 9.79
N ALA A 232 -14.85 -6.18 8.84
CA ALA A 232 -15.59 -5.27 7.99
C ALA A 232 -16.61 -4.46 8.81
N LEU A 233 -16.84 -3.22 8.41
CA LEU A 233 -17.82 -2.33 9.05
C LEU A 233 -19.28 -2.77 8.82
N SER A 234 -19.50 -3.62 7.83
CA SER A 234 -20.81 -4.18 7.49
C SER A 234 -20.63 -5.53 6.80
N ARG A 235 -21.72 -6.32 6.78
CA ARG A 235 -21.73 -7.63 6.13
C ARG A 235 -21.38 -7.51 4.65
N THR A 236 -20.38 -8.25 4.19
CA THR A 236 -19.89 -8.14 2.80
C THR A 236 -20.69 -9.01 1.83
N GLY A 237 -21.24 -10.12 2.33
CA GLY A 237 -21.86 -11.17 1.48
C GLY A 237 -20.85 -11.94 0.62
N CYS A 238 -19.55 -11.69 0.80
CA CYS A 238 -18.48 -12.38 0.11
C CYS A 238 -18.17 -13.73 0.76
N LYS A 239 -17.60 -14.63 -0.03
CA LYS A 239 -16.97 -15.86 0.46
C LYS A 239 -15.56 -15.90 -0.06
N TYR A 240 -14.59 -16.07 0.84
CA TYR A 240 -13.18 -16.04 0.47
C TYR A 240 -12.61 -17.46 0.53
N PRO A 241 -12.25 -18.06 -0.62
CA PRO A 241 -11.71 -19.43 -0.64
C PRO A 241 -10.40 -19.59 0.14
N ASP A 242 -9.70 -18.49 0.39
CA ASP A 242 -8.46 -18.41 1.16
C ASP A 242 -8.68 -18.14 2.66
N ALA A 243 -9.93 -18.07 3.14
CA ALA A 243 -10.20 -17.90 4.57
C ALA A 243 -9.88 -19.18 5.36
N VAL A 244 -9.31 -19.01 6.57
CA VAL A 244 -8.98 -20.11 7.50
C VAL A 244 -10.24 -20.86 7.92
N ASP A 245 -11.29 -20.13 8.28
CA ASP A 245 -12.61 -20.69 8.52
C ASP A 245 -13.46 -20.45 7.25
N PRO A 246 -13.97 -21.50 6.58
CA PRO A 246 -14.81 -21.37 5.39
C PRO A 246 -16.16 -20.67 5.64
N PHE A 247 -16.50 -20.39 6.91
CA PHE A 247 -17.64 -19.57 7.31
C PHE A 247 -17.25 -18.16 7.75
N ALA A 248 -15.97 -17.91 8.06
CA ALA A 248 -15.43 -16.58 8.30
C ALA A 248 -15.27 -15.86 6.96
N ASN A 249 -15.89 -14.68 6.87
CA ASN A 249 -15.92 -13.92 5.62
C ASN A 249 -15.59 -12.46 5.94
N ASP A 250 -16.30 -11.88 6.89
CA ASP A 250 -16.25 -10.44 7.11
C ASP A 250 -15.06 -10.00 7.98
N ASP A 251 -14.18 -10.89 8.42
CA ASP A 251 -13.04 -10.59 9.30
C ASP A 251 -11.73 -11.28 8.91
N SER A 252 -11.78 -12.30 8.06
CA SER A 252 -10.61 -13.13 7.75
C SER A 252 -9.41 -12.31 7.26
N PRO A 253 -8.17 -12.80 7.41
CA PRO A 253 -6.99 -12.24 6.74
C PRO A 253 -6.92 -12.61 5.26
N ILE A 254 -6.19 -11.83 4.46
CA ILE A 254 -5.98 -12.13 3.04
C ILE A 254 -4.77 -13.06 2.93
N LEU A 255 -5.02 -14.36 2.76
CA LEU A 255 -3.98 -15.40 2.75
C LEU A 255 -3.61 -15.87 1.35
N ARG A 256 -4.27 -15.34 0.32
CA ARG A 256 -3.87 -15.54 -1.09
C ARG A 256 -2.83 -14.52 -1.56
N SER A 257 -2.15 -14.84 -2.65
CA SER A 257 -1.32 -13.87 -3.37
C SER A 257 -2.18 -12.83 -4.10
N GLY A 258 -1.68 -11.59 -4.14
CA GLY A 258 -2.23 -10.52 -4.96
C GLY A 258 -1.74 -10.60 -6.40
N GLU A 259 -2.60 -10.19 -7.33
CA GLU A 259 -2.21 -10.05 -8.75
C GLU A 259 -1.80 -8.62 -9.09
N THR A 260 -2.12 -7.68 -8.20
CA THR A 260 -1.84 -6.27 -8.41
C THR A 260 -1.45 -5.59 -7.10
N SER A 261 -0.54 -4.63 -7.21
CA SER A 261 -0.36 -3.55 -6.24
C SER A 261 -0.77 -2.24 -6.89
N VAL A 262 -1.19 -1.26 -6.10
CA VAL A 262 -1.71 0.01 -6.62
C VAL A 262 -1.11 1.18 -5.86
N ILE A 263 -0.59 2.16 -6.61
CA ILE A 263 -0.32 3.49 -6.10
C ILE A 263 -1.55 4.34 -6.38
N ARG A 264 -2.13 4.93 -5.33
CA ARG A 264 -3.37 5.71 -5.41
C ARG A 264 -3.20 7.05 -4.73
N SER A 265 -3.92 8.02 -5.25
CA SER A 265 -4.21 9.25 -4.54
C SER A 265 -5.67 9.63 -4.76
N ASP A 266 -6.27 10.32 -3.79
CA ASP A 266 -7.64 10.83 -3.85
C ASP A 266 -7.62 12.33 -3.55
N ASP A 267 -8.24 13.17 -4.39
CA ASP A 267 -8.30 14.63 -4.24
C ASP A 267 -6.95 15.34 -4.05
N VAL A 268 -5.91 14.90 -4.78
CA VAL A 268 -4.58 15.53 -4.77
C VAL A 268 -4.31 16.24 -6.10
N TYR A 269 -3.88 17.49 -5.99
CA TYR A 269 -3.40 18.26 -7.12
C TYR A 269 -1.92 17.94 -7.32
N ARG A 270 -1.64 17.24 -8.42
CA ARG A 270 -0.29 16.85 -8.86
C ARG A 270 0.53 16.17 -7.74
N LEU A 271 0.22 14.91 -7.48
CA LEU A 271 1.07 14.03 -6.69
C LEU A 271 2.23 13.55 -7.56
N HIS A 272 3.44 14.02 -7.28
CA HIS A 272 4.67 13.49 -7.82
C HIS A 272 5.08 12.24 -7.05
N VAL A 273 5.38 11.17 -7.78
CA VAL A 273 5.86 9.90 -7.25
C VAL A 273 7.19 9.57 -7.90
N LYS A 274 8.18 9.15 -7.11
CA LYS A 274 9.47 8.68 -7.60
C LYS A 274 9.96 7.45 -6.84
N ARG A 275 10.98 6.78 -7.39
CA ARG A 275 11.68 5.64 -6.77
C ARG A 275 10.71 4.56 -6.25
N ALA A 276 9.69 4.26 -7.05
CA ALA A 276 8.67 3.30 -6.67
C ALA A 276 9.08 1.87 -7.01
N SER A 277 8.80 0.93 -6.12
CA SER A 277 9.09 -0.48 -6.31
C SER A 277 8.04 -1.36 -5.63
N VAL A 278 7.85 -2.58 -6.16
CA VAL A 278 7.08 -3.65 -5.53
C VAL A 278 7.91 -4.93 -5.62
N ARG A 279 8.22 -5.52 -4.48
CA ARG A 279 9.09 -6.69 -4.40
C ARG A 279 8.40 -7.83 -3.68
N GLU A 280 8.56 -9.05 -4.16
CA GLU A 280 8.20 -10.24 -3.37
C GLU A 280 9.30 -10.48 -2.37
N ILE A 281 8.98 -10.53 -1.08
CA ILE A 281 9.96 -10.68 0.00
C ILE A 281 9.75 -11.97 0.77
N ASN A 282 10.76 -12.37 1.54
CA ASN A 282 10.62 -13.55 2.39
C ASN A 282 9.46 -13.39 3.41
N PRO A 283 8.80 -14.49 3.79
CA PRO A 283 7.86 -14.47 4.91
C PRO A 283 8.56 -14.07 6.21
N VAL A 284 7.79 -13.85 7.27
CA VAL A 284 8.38 -13.68 8.61
C VAL A 284 9.17 -14.94 8.97
N MET A 285 10.49 -14.80 9.15
CA MET A 285 11.38 -15.90 9.58
C MET A 285 11.49 -15.92 11.12
N GLU A 286 11.85 -17.07 11.70
CA GLU A 286 12.23 -17.21 13.12
C GLU A 286 13.44 -16.35 13.51
#